data_AF-A0AAV7TXF7-F1
#
_entry.id   AF-A0AAV7TXF7-F1
#
_cell.length_a   1.000
_cell.length_b   1.000
_cell.length_c   1.000
_cell.angle_alpha   90.00
_cell.angle_beta   90.00
_cell.angle_gamma   90.00
#
_symmetry.space_group_name_H-M   'P 1'
#
loop_
_entity.id
_entity.type
_entity.pdbx_description
1 polymer ?
#
loop_
_entity_poly.entity_id
_entity_poly.type
_entity_poly.pdbx_seq_one_letter_code
_entity_poly.pdbx_strand_id
1 'polypeptide(L)'
;MHRAYQPLLPATNKYLKEKWDGDDLRRHRRKASTPSGAAGVAMATPVVDTKGFVTPGHLQVNLKKIQRKKERQAVTDRDNLLLSTRLAEIGNSKGRVDNWNNYAERSLNSEKRRRDMSKITLDNGKILERIEKRESEYRREKWEQHWERVEHIRDDIARYPRGTWLRRIFRQ
;
A
#
# COMPACT_ATOMS: atom_id res chain seq x y z
N MET A 1 -52.74 42.87 50.73
CA MET A 1 -52.90 43.35 52.12
C MET A 1 -51.81 44.39 52.40
N HIS A 2 -52.14 45.68 52.43
CA HIS A 2 -51.17 46.71 52.83
C HIS A 2 -51.12 46.77 54.36
N ARG A 3 -49.99 46.36 54.95
CA ARG A 3 -49.75 46.53 56.39
C ARG A 3 -49.36 47.97 56.66
N ALA A 4 -50.13 48.66 57.50
CA ALA A 4 -49.79 49.99 57.98
C ALA A 4 -48.57 49.93 58.92
N TYR A 5 -47.79 51.00 58.96
CA TYR A 5 -46.62 51.12 59.82
C TYR A 5 -47.01 51.00 61.32
N GLN A 6 -46.35 50.08 62.03
CA GLN A 6 -46.54 49.86 63.47
C GLN A 6 -45.23 50.23 64.20
N PRO A 7 -45.23 51.29 65.01
CA PRO A 7 -44.04 51.68 65.75
C PRO A 7 -43.77 50.68 66.89
N LEU A 8 -42.50 50.40 67.14
CA LEU A 8 -42.06 49.51 68.22
C LEU A 8 -42.25 50.12 69.62
N LEU A 9 -42.29 51.45 69.68
CA LEU A 9 -42.49 52.23 70.90
C LEU A 9 -43.75 53.09 70.75
N PRO A 10 -44.50 53.39 71.84
CA PRO A 10 -45.66 54.25 71.77
C PRO A 10 -45.26 55.65 71.26
N ALA A 11 -45.93 56.10 70.20
CA ALA A 11 -45.66 57.39 69.55
C ALA A 11 -46.96 58.19 69.42
N THR A 12 -46.90 59.48 69.74
CA THR A 12 -48.04 60.40 69.66
C THR A 12 -48.50 60.65 68.22
N ASN A 13 -47.58 60.64 67.25
CA ASN A 13 -47.87 60.76 65.83
C ASN A 13 -47.19 59.65 65.02
N LYS A 14 -47.99 58.75 64.42
CA LYS A 14 -47.51 57.58 63.67
C LYS A 14 -46.83 57.95 62.35
N TYR A 15 -47.31 58.98 61.65
CA TYR A 15 -46.77 59.41 60.36
C TYR A 15 -45.36 60.01 60.51
N LEU A 16 -45.18 60.88 61.52
CA LEU A 16 -43.86 61.43 61.83
C LEU A 16 -42.89 60.34 62.25
N LYS A 17 -43.35 59.37 63.06
CA LYS A 17 -42.53 58.25 63.53
C LYS A 17 -42.08 57.34 62.38
N GLU A 18 -42.97 57.03 61.44
CA GLU A 18 -42.62 56.30 60.21
C GLU A 18 -41.56 57.04 59.39
N LYS A 19 -41.74 58.34 59.21
CA LYS A 19 -40.80 59.18 58.45
C LYS A 19 -39.41 59.19 59.11
N TRP A 20 -39.36 59.31 60.43
CA TRP A 20 -38.11 59.32 61.20
C TRP A 20 -37.41 57.96 61.19
N ASP A 21 -38.14 56.87 61.42
CA ASP A 21 -37.57 55.52 61.40
C ASP A 21 -37.05 55.18 59.99
N GLY A 22 -37.75 55.61 58.95
CA GLY A 22 -37.29 55.50 57.57
C GLY A 22 -36.01 56.30 57.31
N ASP A 23 -35.91 57.51 57.86
CA ASP A 23 -34.72 58.36 57.70
C ASP A 23 -33.52 57.84 58.51
N ASP A 24 -33.75 57.32 59.72
CA ASP A 24 -32.72 56.70 60.56
C ASP A 24 -32.22 55.39 59.94
N LEU A 25 -33.11 54.57 59.37
CA LEU A 25 -32.70 53.38 58.61
C LEU A 25 -31.85 53.76 57.39
N ARG A 26 -32.22 54.81 56.66
CA ARG A 26 -31.41 55.33 55.55
C ARG A 26 -30.08 55.87 56.04
N ARG A 27 -30.03 56.60 57.15
CA ARG A 27 -28.80 57.12 57.75
C ARG A 27 -27.89 55.98 58.21
N HIS A 28 -28.43 54.94 58.83
CA HIS A 28 -27.70 53.74 59.22
C HIS A 28 -27.13 53.01 57.99
N ARG A 29 -27.92 52.83 56.93
CA ARG A 29 -27.45 52.23 55.67
C ARG A 29 -26.39 53.07 54.95
N ARG A 30 -26.53 54.40 54.95
CA ARG A 30 -25.54 55.33 54.39
C ARG A 30 -24.23 55.28 55.19
N LYS A 31 -24.31 55.33 56.53
CA LYS A 31 -23.17 55.14 57.43
C LYS A 31 -22.52 53.77 57.24
N ALA A 32 -23.30 52.72 57.02
CA ALA A 32 -22.80 51.39 56.71
C ALA A 32 -22.11 51.28 55.34
N SER A 33 -22.40 52.18 54.40
CA SER A 33 -21.85 52.21 53.04
C SER A 33 -20.67 53.18 52.87
N THR A 34 -20.52 54.19 53.73
CA THR A 34 -19.39 55.14 53.67
C THR A 34 -18.18 54.60 54.44
N PRO A 35 -16.94 54.72 53.91
CA PRO A 35 -15.77 54.03 54.45
C PRO A 35 -15.10 54.73 55.65
N SER A 36 -15.49 55.97 55.97
CA SER A 36 -14.76 56.82 56.92
C SER A 36 -15.55 57.01 58.22
N GLY A 37 -15.22 56.20 59.24
CA GLY A 37 -15.64 56.43 60.63
C GLY A 37 -16.30 55.23 61.26
N ALA A 38 -15.46 54.29 61.72
CA ALA A 38 -15.79 53.13 62.57
C ALA A 38 -16.78 52.12 61.95
N ALA A 39 -16.22 51.14 61.22
CA ALA A 39 -16.80 49.83 60.91
C ALA A 39 -18.26 49.83 60.41
N GLY A 40 -18.45 50.31 59.17
CA GLY A 40 -19.72 50.18 58.46
C GLY A 40 -20.10 48.71 58.23
N VAL A 41 -21.35 48.36 58.55
CA VAL A 41 -21.92 47.00 58.49
C VAL A 41 -21.85 46.34 57.11
N ALA A 42 -21.68 47.11 56.02
CA ALA A 42 -21.46 46.53 54.68
C ALA A 42 -20.05 45.93 54.50
N MET A 43 -19.10 46.30 55.37
CA MET A 43 -17.76 45.72 55.50
C MET A 43 -17.61 44.93 56.80
N ALA A 44 -18.69 44.64 57.51
CA ALA A 44 -18.64 43.71 58.62
C ALA A 44 -18.42 42.31 58.05
N THR A 45 -17.20 41.81 58.17
CA THR A 45 -16.92 40.41 57.89
C THR A 45 -17.75 39.57 58.86
N PRO A 46 -18.42 38.50 58.38
CA PRO A 46 -19.12 37.60 59.29
C PRO A 46 -18.11 37.05 60.29
N VAL A 47 -18.45 37.09 61.59
CA VAL A 47 -17.60 36.59 62.68
C VAL A 47 -17.22 35.12 62.47
N VAL A 48 -18.07 34.38 61.75
CA VAL A 48 -17.85 32.98 61.38
C VAL A 48 -17.67 32.92 59.87
N ASP A 49 -16.53 32.39 59.42
CA ASP A 49 -16.32 32.08 58.01
C ASP A 49 -17.23 30.93 57.59
N THR A 50 -18.21 31.23 56.74
CA THR A 50 -19.13 30.23 56.17
C THR A 50 -18.69 29.77 54.78
N LYS A 51 -17.48 30.12 54.33
CA LYS A 51 -16.99 29.66 53.02
C LYS A 51 -16.71 28.15 53.09
N GLY A 52 -17.28 27.41 52.14
CA GLY A 52 -16.96 26.00 51.95
C GLY A 52 -15.47 25.82 51.65
N PHE A 53 -14.94 24.63 51.98
CA PHE A 53 -13.56 24.30 51.64
C PHE A 53 -13.35 24.39 50.12
N VAL A 54 -12.27 25.05 49.71
CA VAL A 54 -11.88 25.15 48.30
C VAL A 54 -11.30 23.81 47.89
N THR A 55 -11.94 23.10 46.97
CA THR A 55 -11.43 21.83 46.46
C THR A 55 -10.02 22.04 45.90
N PRO A 56 -9.01 21.29 46.38
CA PRO A 56 -7.66 21.41 45.84
C PRO A 56 -7.63 21.10 44.34
N GLY A 57 -6.89 21.88 43.55
CA GLY A 57 -6.90 21.80 42.08
C GLY A 57 -6.52 20.42 41.51
N HIS A 58 -5.71 19.64 42.23
CA HIS A 58 -5.34 18.28 41.81
C HIS A 58 -6.50 17.26 41.95
N LEU A 59 -7.53 17.55 42.75
CA LEU A 59 -8.77 16.77 42.82
C LEU A 59 -9.75 17.17 41.71
N GLN A 60 -9.67 18.41 41.23
CA GLN A 60 -10.46 18.89 40.10
C GLN A 60 -9.95 18.30 38.77
N VAL A 61 -8.69 17.87 38.71
CA VAL A 61 -8.03 17.44 37.47
C VAL A 61 -7.34 16.08 37.61
N ASN A 62 -7.79 15.10 36.83
CA ASN A 62 -7.16 13.78 36.75
C ASN A 62 -5.83 13.83 35.97
N LEU A 63 -4.72 14.14 36.65
CA LEU A 63 -3.38 14.27 36.06
C LEU A 63 -2.98 13.05 35.20
N LYS A 64 -3.23 11.82 35.70
CA LYS A 64 -2.95 10.58 34.94
C LYS A 64 -3.77 10.46 33.64
N LYS A 65 -4.97 11.02 33.61
CA LYS A 65 -5.80 11.06 32.39
C LYS A 65 -5.21 12.03 31.38
N ILE A 66 -4.74 13.19 31.83
CA ILE A 66 -4.06 14.18 30.97
C ILE A 66 -2.76 13.61 30.41
N GLN A 67 -1.95 12.97 31.26
CA GLN A 67 -0.69 12.35 30.84
C GLN A 67 -0.91 11.31 29.74
N ARG A 68 -1.84 10.36 29.94
CA ARG A 68 -2.17 9.35 28.93
C ARG A 68 -2.68 9.96 27.62
N LYS A 69 -3.43 11.07 27.69
CA LYS A 69 -3.89 11.77 26.47
C LYS A 69 -2.72 12.40 25.72
N LYS A 70 -1.79 13.04 26.43
CA LYS A 70 -0.57 13.61 25.83
C LYS A 70 0.31 12.55 25.19
N GLU A 71 0.50 11.42 25.85
CA GLU A 71 1.27 10.29 25.31
C GLU A 71 0.64 9.73 24.03
N ARG A 72 -0.69 9.51 24.03
CA ARG A 72 -1.41 9.10 22.81
C ARG A 72 -1.28 10.13 21.69
N GLN A 73 -1.43 11.40 22.02
CA GLN A 73 -1.29 12.48 21.04
C GLN A 73 0.11 12.50 20.42
N ALA A 74 1.16 12.35 21.23
CA ALA A 74 2.53 12.31 20.74
C ALA A 74 2.80 11.16 19.77
N VAL A 75 2.19 9.98 20.00
CA VAL A 75 2.26 8.85 19.06
C VAL A 75 1.54 9.20 17.75
N THR A 76 0.32 9.73 17.83
CA THR A 76 -0.44 10.17 16.66
C THR A 76 0.30 11.23 15.84
N ASP A 77 0.92 12.21 16.49
CA ASP A 77 1.65 13.28 15.81
C ASP A 77 2.91 12.75 15.11
N ARG A 78 3.62 11.81 15.75
CA ARG A 78 4.77 11.11 15.14
C ARG A 78 4.34 10.33 13.90
N ASP A 79 3.26 9.57 14.00
CA ASP A 79 2.75 8.75 12.89
C ASP A 79 2.27 9.63 11.74
N ASN A 80 1.57 10.74 12.05
CA ASN A 80 1.14 11.73 11.06
C ASN A 80 2.32 12.38 10.33
N LEU A 81 3.41 12.71 11.04
CA LEU A 81 4.62 13.21 10.41
C LEU A 81 5.21 12.18 9.45
N LEU A 82 5.34 10.92 9.89
CA LEU A 82 5.93 9.85 9.09
C LEU A 82 5.08 9.52 7.85
N LEU A 83 3.76 9.51 7.99
CA LEU A 83 2.82 9.38 6.88
C LEU A 83 2.95 10.54 5.90
N SER A 84 3.02 11.78 6.41
CA SER A 84 3.15 12.97 5.56
C SER A 84 4.46 12.97 4.78
N THR A 85 5.57 12.56 5.40
CA THR A 85 6.86 12.39 4.72
C THR A 85 6.76 11.35 3.61
N ARG A 86 6.17 10.17 3.88
CA ARG A 86 5.98 9.13 2.85
C ARG A 86 5.08 9.58 1.71
N LEU A 87 4.00 10.30 2.00
CA LEU A 87 3.10 10.84 0.98
C LEU A 87 3.82 11.89 0.13
N ALA A 88 4.65 12.73 0.74
CA ALA A 88 5.48 13.68 0.02
C ALA A 88 6.51 12.97 -0.87
N GLU A 89 7.15 11.91 -0.37
CA GLU A 89 8.05 11.07 -1.17
C GLU A 89 7.33 10.45 -2.37
N ILE A 90 6.14 9.88 -2.17
CA ILE A 90 5.33 9.29 -3.24
C ILE A 90 4.89 10.37 -4.24
N GLY A 91 4.37 11.51 -3.78
CA GLY A 91 3.90 12.61 -4.63
C GLY A 91 5.02 13.28 -5.43
N ASN A 92 6.22 13.38 -4.84
CA ASN A 92 7.41 13.89 -5.53
C ASN A 92 8.08 12.83 -6.43
N SER A 93 7.78 11.54 -6.22
CA SER A 93 8.26 10.48 -7.10
C SER A 93 7.55 10.57 -8.46
N LYS A 94 8.27 10.32 -9.55
CA LYS A 94 7.72 10.31 -10.91
C LYS A 94 6.81 9.09 -11.19
N GLY A 95 6.38 8.34 -10.17
CA GLY A 95 5.52 7.17 -10.33
C GLY A 95 6.17 6.03 -11.11
N ARG A 96 7.38 5.60 -10.75
CA ARG A 96 7.95 4.37 -11.30
C ARG A 96 7.20 3.18 -10.71
N VAL A 97 6.29 2.62 -11.48
CA VAL A 97 5.76 1.27 -11.23
C VAL A 97 6.89 0.30 -11.59
N ASP A 98 7.36 -0.50 -10.64
CA ASP A 98 8.36 -1.56 -10.83
C ASP A 98 7.77 -2.79 -11.57
N ASN A 99 6.74 -2.59 -12.40
CA ASN A 99 6.05 -3.66 -13.11
C ASN A 99 6.93 -4.35 -14.18
N TRP A 100 8.13 -3.84 -14.45
CA TRP A 100 9.10 -4.51 -15.29
C TRP A 100 9.76 -5.65 -14.54
N ASN A 101 8.95 -6.66 -14.26
CA ASN A 101 9.44 -7.93 -13.79
C ASN A 101 10.04 -8.66 -14.99
N ASN A 102 11.37 -8.55 -15.14
CA ASN A 102 12.14 -9.27 -16.14
C ASN A 102 12.19 -10.76 -15.76
N TYR A 103 11.05 -11.44 -15.86
CA TYR A 103 11.02 -12.89 -15.85
C TYR A 103 11.66 -13.36 -17.15
N ALA A 104 12.72 -14.16 -17.05
CA ALA A 104 13.17 -14.93 -18.19
C ALA A 104 11.99 -15.82 -18.66
N GLU A 105 11.62 -15.74 -19.93
CA GLU A 105 10.56 -16.55 -20.52
C GLU A 105 10.92 -18.04 -20.39
N ARG A 106 10.42 -18.68 -19.33
CA ARG A 106 10.59 -20.12 -19.12
C ARG A 106 9.42 -20.82 -19.79
N SER A 107 9.67 -21.43 -20.95
CA SER A 107 8.72 -22.39 -21.51
C SER A 107 8.66 -23.61 -20.59
N LEU A 108 7.46 -23.92 -20.06
CA LEU A 108 7.20 -25.13 -19.26
C LEU A 108 7.67 -26.42 -19.95
N ASN A 109 7.73 -26.41 -21.29
CA ASN A 109 8.12 -27.56 -22.11
C ASN A 109 9.57 -27.54 -22.58
N SER A 110 10.37 -26.56 -22.16
CA SER A 110 11.78 -26.41 -22.60
C SER A 110 12.61 -27.68 -22.33
N GLU A 111 12.43 -28.28 -21.16
CA GLU A 111 13.17 -29.47 -20.80
C GLU A 111 12.72 -30.72 -21.56
N LYS A 112 11.42 -30.88 -21.80
CA LYS A 112 10.89 -31.95 -22.65
C LYS A 112 11.45 -31.83 -24.07
N ARG A 113 11.41 -30.62 -24.64
CA ARG A 113 11.96 -30.33 -25.97
C ARG A 113 13.46 -30.66 -26.05
N ARG A 114 14.23 -30.34 -25.01
CA ARG A 114 15.66 -30.68 -24.92
C ARG A 114 15.88 -32.19 -24.92
N ARG A 115 15.12 -32.95 -24.13
CA ARG A 115 15.22 -34.42 -24.10
C ARG A 115 14.85 -35.04 -25.45
N ASP A 116 13.78 -34.55 -26.07
CA ASP A 116 13.33 -35.04 -27.38
C ASP A 116 14.37 -34.73 -28.46
N MET A 117 14.96 -33.53 -28.44
CA MET A 117 16.08 -33.18 -29.33
C MET A 117 17.27 -34.13 -29.16
N SER A 118 17.69 -34.41 -27.91
CA SER A 118 18.79 -35.34 -27.66
C SER A 118 18.51 -36.76 -28.17
N LYS A 119 17.25 -37.24 -28.05
CA LYS A 119 16.84 -38.53 -28.61
C LYS A 119 16.92 -38.54 -30.14
N ILE A 120 16.36 -37.52 -30.78
CA ILE A 120 16.39 -37.36 -32.24
C ILE A 120 17.84 -37.33 -32.74
N THR A 121 18.71 -36.57 -32.08
CA THR A 121 20.13 -36.50 -32.45
C THR A 121 20.82 -37.86 -32.33
N LEU A 122 20.57 -38.61 -31.26
CA LEU A 122 21.13 -39.95 -31.07
C LEU A 122 20.65 -40.93 -32.15
N ASP A 123 19.35 -40.92 -32.44
CA ASP A 123 18.76 -41.84 -33.42
C ASP A 123 19.21 -41.49 -34.84
N ASN A 124 19.28 -40.20 -35.18
CA ASN A 124 19.85 -39.74 -36.45
C ASN A 124 21.33 -40.17 -36.59
N GLY A 125 22.11 -40.11 -35.51
CA GLY A 125 23.50 -40.61 -35.51
C GLY A 125 23.59 -42.10 -35.81
N LYS A 126 22.71 -42.93 -35.22
CA LYS A 126 22.64 -44.37 -35.52
C LYS A 126 22.20 -44.64 -36.96
N ILE A 127 21.28 -43.85 -37.51
CA ILE A 127 20.84 -43.98 -38.90
C ILE A 127 22.00 -43.65 -39.83
N LEU A 128 22.71 -42.55 -39.56
CA LEU A 128 23.87 -42.13 -40.34
C LEU A 128 24.94 -43.24 -40.33
N GLU A 129 25.27 -43.80 -39.17
CA GLU A 129 26.23 -44.90 -39.05
C GLU A 129 25.81 -46.13 -39.87
N ARG A 130 24.50 -46.45 -39.94
CA ARG A 130 24.01 -47.56 -40.78
C ARG A 130 24.11 -47.25 -42.27
N ILE A 131 23.85 -46.00 -42.67
CA ILE A 131 23.97 -45.55 -44.05
C ILE A 131 25.44 -45.59 -44.48
N GLU A 132 26.35 -45.12 -43.64
CA GLU A 132 27.80 -45.12 -43.91
C GLU A 132 28.37 -46.54 -43.99
N LYS A 133 27.93 -47.44 -43.10
CA LYS A 133 28.33 -48.86 -43.13
C LYS A 133 27.73 -49.65 -44.29
N ARG A 134 26.66 -49.15 -44.91
CA ARG A 134 26.04 -49.82 -46.06
C ARG A 134 26.94 -49.63 -47.27
N GLU A 135 27.63 -50.70 -47.65
CA GLU A 135 28.35 -50.73 -48.94
C GLU A 135 27.35 -50.52 -50.10
N SER A 136 27.81 -49.88 -51.18
CA SER A 136 27.00 -49.72 -52.38
C SER A 136 26.65 -51.10 -52.95
N GLU A 137 25.37 -51.36 -53.16
CA GLU A 137 24.92 -52.57 -53.89
C GLU A 137 25.35 -52.55 -55.36
N TYR A 138 25.77 -51.38 -55.85
CA TYR A 138 26.30 -51.14 -57.18
C TYR A 138 27.67 -51.80 -57.36
N ARG A 139 27.68 -53.13 -57.52
CA ARG A 139 28.86 -53.88 -57.98
C ARG A 139 29.07 -53.62 -59.46
N ARG A 140 29.78 -52.54 -59.79
CA ARG A 140 30.02 -52.09 -61.18
C ARG A 140 30.50 -53.25 -62.07
N GLU A 141 31.37 -54.10 -61.55
CA GLU A 141 31.92 -55.24 -62.28
C GLU A 141 30.82 -56.23 -62.70
N LYS A 142 29.83 -56.49 -61.84
CA LYS A 142 28.70 -57.37 -62.19
C LYS A 142 27.78 -56.73 -63.22
N TRP A 143 27.60 -55.41 -63.15
CA TRP A 143 26.79 -54.67 -64.10
C TRP A 143 27.45 -54.62 -65.48
N GLU A 144 28.78 -54.40 -65.53
CA GLU A 144 29.56 -54.46 -66.77
C GLU A 144 29.53 -55.86 -67.39
N GLN A 145 29.78 -56.91 -66.60
CA GLN A 145 29.69 -58.30 -67.09
C GLN A 145 28.30 -58.66 -67.60
N HIS A 146 27.25 -58.20 -66.90
CA HIS A 146 25.88 -58.42 -67.33
C HIS A 146 25.58 -57.64 -68.61
N TRP A 147 26.05 -56.39 -68.71
CA TRP A 147 25.91 -55.57 -69.89
C TRP A 147 26.62 -56.20 -71.10
N GLU A 148 27.87 -56.64 -70.96
CA GLU A 148 28.61 -57.35 -72.01
C GLU A 148 27.90 -58.62 -72.45
N ARG A 149 27.41 -59.44 -71.51
CA ARG A 149 26.65 -60.65 -71.82
C ARG A 149 25.38 -60.32 -72.60
N VAL A 150 24.63 -59.31 -72.16
CA VAL A 150 23.42 -58.86 -72.85
C VAL A 150 23.77 -58.31 -74.23
N GLU A 151 24.89 -57.60 -74.39
CA GLU A 151 25.33 -57.08 -75.68
C GLU A 151 25.68 -58.21 -76.66
N HIS A 152 26.42 -59.23 -76.21
CA HIS A 152 26.68 -60.44 -76.98
C HIS A 152 25.40 -61.17 -77.40
N ILE A 153 24.51 -61.46 -76.44
CA ILE A 153 23.22 -62.12 -76.74
C ILE A 153 22.41 -61.31 -77.75
N ARG A 154 22.40 -59.98 -77.57
CA ARG A 154 21.72 -59.13 -78.52
C ARG A 154 22.37 -59.23 -79.90
N ASP A 155 23.69 -59.19 -80.01
CA ASP A 155 24.39 -59.31 -81.31
C ASP A 155 24.09 -60.64 -82.00
N ASP A 156 24.06 -61.73 -81.24
CA ASP A 156 23.75 -63.08 -81.76
C ASP A 156 22.30 -63.21 -82.25
N ILE A 157 21.34 -62.55 -81.60
CA ILE A 157 19.91 -62.57 -81.98
C ILE A 157 19.60 -61.54 -83.08
N ALA A 158 20.53 -60.63 -83.39
CA ALA A 158 20.30 -59.57 -84.36
C ALA A 158 20.18 -60.11 -85.78
N ARG A 159 19.07 -59.81 -86.46
CA ARG A 159 18.89 -60.14 -87.88
C ARG A 159 19.86 -59.40 -88.81
N TYR A 160 20.39 -58.27 -88.38
CA TYR A 160 21.33 -57.44 -89.13
C TYR A 160 22.53 -57.05 -88.24
N PRO A 161 23.75 -56.97 -88.80
CA PRO A 161 24.94 -56.65 -88.01
C PRO A 161 24.85 -55.25 -87.42
N ARG A 162 24.88 -55.16 -86.09
CA ARG A 162 24.86 -53.91 -85.34
C ARG A 162 26.24 -53.24 -85.36
N GLY A 163 26.29 -51.91 -85.30
CA GLY A 163 27.55 -51.13 -85.32
C GLY A 163 28.18 -50.90 -86.71
N THR A 164 27.56 -51.37 -87.79
CA THR A 164 28.07 -51.20 -89.17
C THR A 164 27.98 -49.77 -89.71
N TRP A 165 27.06 -48.95 -89.18
CA TRP A 165 26.91 -47.53 -89.56
C TRP A 165 28.07 -46.65 -89.05
N LEU A 166 28.65 -46.97 -87.88
CA LEU A 166 29.77 -46.23 -87.29
C LEU A 166 31.12 -46.59 -87.94
N ARG A 167 31.31 -47.85 -88.35
CA ARG A 167 32.53 -48.30 -89.06
C ARG A 167 32.69 -47.70 -90.46
N ARG A 168 31.62 -47.21 -91.07
CA ARG A 168 31.65 -46.57 -92.40
C ARG A 168 32.10 -45.11 -92.36
N ILE A 169 32.02 -44.45 -91.20
CA ILE A 169 32.36 -43.03 -91.05
C ILE A 169 33.87 -42.83 -90.75
N PHE A 170 34.54 -43.82 -90.17
CA PHE A 170 35.96 -43.75 -89.77
C PHE A 170 36.93 -44.52 -90.71
N ARG A 171 36.51 -44.81 -91.94
CA ARG A 171 37.38 -45.33 -93.02
C ARG A 171 37.50 -44.29 -94.14
N GLN A 172 38.24 -43.22 -93.88
CA GLN A 172 38.92 -42.36 -94.85
C GLN A 172 40.27 -41.97 -94.26
#